data_AF-A0A1M6MWY2-F1
#
_entry.id   AF-A0A1M6MWY2-F1
#
_cell.length_a   1.000
_cell.length_b   1.000
_cell.length_c   1.000
_cell.angle_alpha   90.00
_cell.angle_beta   90.00
_cell.angle_gamma   90.00
#
_symmetry.space_group_name_H-M   'P 1'
#
loop_
_entity.id
_entity.type
_entity.pdbx_description
1 polymer ?
#
loop_
_entity_poly.entity_id
_entity_poly.type
_entity_poly.pdbx_seq_one_letter_code
_entity_poly.pdbx_strand_id
1 'polypeptide(L)'
;MNGKYTKFAIILFIAITIISIDYFTPRGSASAGNSLRAQMVTYCGIDVNNDTILYSIECDDKTVNIFEKVDFNIEHSGYRKYSVFKSDRINEYRCYIIITRYATIDDSKQVYNTTKKEISYLGYEDNDPNSTEGAYLEPDTEKCSYSENESYFSNYSKQVQDACYNYSIEK
;
A
#
# COMPACT_ATOMS: atom_id res chain seq x y z
N MET A 1 -39.73 -5.02 -12.23
CA MET A 1 -38.73 -4.29 -13.03
C MET A 1 -39.08 -2.80 -12.97
N ASN A 2 -38.29 -2.01 -12.25
CA ASN A 2 -38.12 -0.55 -12.39
C ASN A 2 -37.17 -0.10 -11.26
N GLY A 3 -35.88 -0.42 -11.40
CA GLY A 3 -34.82 0.07 -10.52
C GLY A 3 -34.54 1.53 -10.84
N LYS A 4 -34.91 2.43 -9.93
CA LYS A 4 -34.55 3.85 -9.98
C LYS A 4 -33.11 4.00 -9.48
N TYR A 5 -32.14 4.04 -10.39
CA TYR A 5 -30.80 4.52 -10.06
C TYR A 5 -30.87 6.04 -9.86
N THR A 6 -30.83 6.47 -8.60
CA THR A 6 -30.91 7.89 -8.23
C THR A 6 -29.50 8.41 -7.95
N LYS A 7 -29.03 9.29 -8.84
CA LYS A 7 -27.98 10.33 -8.69
C LYS A 7 -26.76 10.02 -7.80
N PHE A 8 -25.61 9.81 -8.44
CA PHE A 8 -24.30 9.79 -7.81
C PHE A 8 -23.92 11.17 -7.26
N ALA A 9 -23.62 11.26 -5.96
CA ALA A 9 -22.88 12.36 -5.37
C ALA A 9 -21.39 12.03 -5.47
N ILE A 10 -20.64 12.78 -6.29
CA ILE A 10 -19.18 12.76 -6.27
C ILE A 10 -18.75 13.68 -5.14
N ILE A 11 -18.39 13.11 -3.99
CA ILE A 11 -17.76 13.86 -2.88
C ILE A 11 -16.27 13.93 -3.19
N LEU A 12 -15.82 15.12 -3.60
CA LEU A 12 -14.40 15.44 -3.78
C LEU A 12 -13.78 15.67 -2.40
N PHE A 13 -12.96 14.74 -1.91
CA PHE A 13 -12.18 14.95 -0.69
C PHE A 13 -10.87 15.66 -1.02
N ILE A 14 -10.67 16.82 -0.38
CA ILE A 14 -9.40 17.54 -0.35
C ILE A 14 -8.49 16.77 0.62
N ALA A 15 -7.46 16.11 0.10
CA ALA A 15 -6.43 15.51 0.93
C ALA A 15 -5.60 16.62 1.59
N ILE A 16 -5.76 16.82 2.89
CA ILE A 16 -4.85 17.64 3.69
C ILE A 16 -3.68 16.73 4.06
N THR A 17 -2.55 16.89 3.39
CA THR A 17 -1.31 16.20 3.75
C THR A 17 -0.76 16.79 5.05
N ILE A 18 -0.98 16.12 6.18
CA ILE A 18 -0.21 16.37 7.41
C ILE A 18 0.98 15.43 7.38
N ILE A 19 2.15 15.96 7.02
CA ILE A 19 3.43 15.25 7.11
C ILE A 19 3.83 15.23 8.60
N SER A 20 3.48 14.17 9.33
CA SER A 20 4.12 13.87 10.62
C SER A 20 5.35 13.01 10.35
N ILE A 21 6.53 13.64 10.34
CA ILE A 21 7.82 12.94 10.39
C ILE A 21 8.17 12.75 11.86
N ASP A 22 7.85 11.57 12.42
CA ASP A 22 8.41 11.16 13.70
C ASP A 22 9.86 10.70 13.48
N TYR A 23 10.80 11.61 13.75
CA TYR A 23 12.22 11.31 13.84
C TYR A 23 12.51 10.52 15.12
N PHE A 24 12.81 9.22 14.98
CA PHE A 24 13.55 8.50 16.03
C PHE A 24 14.53 7.50 15.40
N THR A 25 15.82 7.79 15.49
CA THR A 25 16.91 6.90 15.08
C THR A 25 17.75 6.47 16.29
N PRO A 26 18.14 5.19 16.34
CA PRO A 26 19.46 4.81 16.81
C PRO A 26 20.30 4.19 15.68
N ARG A 27 21.59 4.54 15.68
CA ARG A 27 22.64 4.15 14.73
C ARG A 27 22.69 2.63 14.40
N GLY A 28 22.90 2.31 13.13
CA GLY A 28 23.53 1.07 12.67
C GLY A 28 22.63 0.07 11.92
N SER A 29 21.31 0.20 12.01
CA SER A 29 20.35 -0.65 11.27
C SER A 29 19.00 0.03 11.03
N ALA A 30 18.78 1.21 11.63
CA ALA A 30 17.57 2.01 11.46
C ALA A 30 17.61 2.99 10.26
N SER A 31 18.73 3.14 9.54
CA SER A 31 18.86 4.06 8.40
C SER A 31 18.34 3.48 7.08
N ALA A 32 18.68 2.22 6.78
CA ALA A 32 18.27 1.59 5.51
C ALA A 32 16.75 1.46 5.42
N GLY A 33 16.12 0.87 6.44
CA GLY A 33 14.68 0.64 6.46
C GLY A 33 13.87 1.94 6.31
N ASN A 34 14.25 3.00 7.01
CA ASN A 34 13.57 4.29 6.93
C ASN A 34 13.76 4.96 5.56
N SER A 35 14.98 4.92 5.00
CA SER A 35 15.28 5.51 3.69
C SER A 35 14.55 4.77 2.58
N LEU A 36 14.57 3.44 2.60
CA LEU A 36 13.87 2.59 1.64
C LEU A 36 12.35 2.76 1.77
N ARG A 37 11.80 2.85 2.99
CA ARG A 37 10.37 3.12 3.20
C ARG A 37 9.93 4.47 2.68
N ALA A 38 10.70 5.53 2.91
CA ALA A 38 10.39 6.85 2.38
C ALA A 38 10.38 6.87 0.84
N GLN A 39 11.33 6.16 0.22
CA GLN A 39 11.37 6.01 -1.24
C GLN A 39 10.19 5.18 -1.76
N MET A 40 9.81 4.09 -1.08
CA MET A 40 8.62 3.28 -1.42
C MET A 40 7.34 4.12 -1.42
N VAL A 41 7.13 4.92 -0.38
CA VAL A 41 5.98 5.84 -0.28
C VAL A 41 5.97 6.84 -1.44
N THR A 42 7.14 7.39 -1.76
CA THR A 42 7.30 8.39 -2.83
C THR A 42 7.02 7.80 -4.21
N TYR A 43 7.64 6.65 -4.53
CA TYR A 43 7.52 6.03 -5.86
C TYR A 43 6.11 5.52 -6.13
N CYS A 44 5.43 4.99 -5.11
CA CYS A 44 4.09 4.45 -5.27
C CYS A 44 2.97 5.47 -5.03
N GLY A 45 3.28 6.70 -4.63
CA GLY A 45 2.28 7.74 -4.34
C GLY A 45 1.31 7.35 -3.23
N ILE A 46 1.82 6.68 -2.18
CA ILE A 46 0.99 6.07 -1.13
C ILE A 46 0.68 7.06 -0.02
N ASP A 47 -0.59 7.11 0.39
CA ASP A 47 -0.94 7.68 1.70
C ASP A 47 -0.67 6.65 2.80
N VAL A 48 0.18 7.01 3.76
CA VAL A 48 0.56 6.15 4.89
C VAL A 48 -0.46 6.17 6.03
N ASN A 49 -1.53 6.93 5.89
CA ASN A 49 -2.66 6.90 6.81
C ASN A 49 -3.39 5.55 6.67
N ASN A 50 -3.17 4.66 7.64
CA ASN A 50 -3.82 3.36 7.69
C ASN A 50 -5.34 3.48 7.79
N ASP A 51 -6.05 2.59 7.10
CA ASP A 51 -7.51 2.46 7.11
C ASP A 51 -8.24 3.73 6.66
N THR A 52 -7.74 4.35 5.60
CA THR A 52 -8.39 5.49 4.96
C THR A 52 -9.60 5.01 4.17
N ILE A 53 -10.78 5.59 4.44
CA ILE A 53 -11.98 5.40 3.60
C ILE A 53 -11.71 6.06 2.25
N LEU A 54 -11.66 5.24 1.20
CA LEU A 54 -11.48 5.72 -0.17
C LEU A 54 -12.80 6.04 -0.85
N TYR A 55 -13.83 5.27 -0.52
CA TYR A 55 -15.11 5.32 -1.20
C TYR A 55 -16.21 4.87 -0.25
N SER A 56 -17.32 5.61 -0.25
CA SER A 56 -18.52 5.28 0.52
C SER A 56 -19.73 5.47 -0.38
N ILE A 57 -20.63 4.49 -0.39
CA ILE A 57 -21.85 4.54 -1.21
C ILE A 57 -23.01 3.80 -0.53
N GLU A 58 -24.21 4.32 -0.74
CA GLU A 58 -25.43 3.66 -0.31
C GLU A 58 -25.86 2.53 -1.26
N CYS A 59 -26.22 1.39 -0.69
CA CYS A 59 -26.66 0.18 -1.36
C CYS A 59 -27.77 -0.47 -0.51
N ASP A 60 -29.02 -0.47 -0.98
CA ASP A 60 -30.18 -1.04 -0.27
C ASP A 60 -30.31 -0.57 1.20
N ASP A 61 -30.31 0.75 1.43
CA ASP A 61 -30.35 1.41 2.74
C ASP A 61 -29.15 1.12 3.66
N LYS A 62 -28.07 0.60 3.08
CA LYS A 62 -26.80 0.31 3.76
C LYS A 62 -25.69 1.17 3.21
N THR A 63 -24.72 1.52 4.05
CA THR A 63 -23.51 2.21 3.59
C THR A 63 -22.40 1.20 3.41
N VAL A 64 -21.86 1.10 2.19
CA VAL A 64 -20.67 0.29 1.89
C VAL A 64 -19.45 1.20 1.91
N ASN A 65 -18.50 0.90 2.78
CA ASN A 65 -17.25 1.63 2.91
C ASN A 65 -16.10 0.78 2.35
N ILE A 66 -15.30 1.36 1.46
CA ILE A 66 -14.07 0.75 0.95
C ILE A 66 -12.87 1.39 1.64
N PHE A 67 -12.03 0.54 2.20
CA PHE A 67 -10.82 0.92 2.91
C PHE A 67 -9.59 0.46 2.14
N GLU A 68 -8.48 1.18 2.32
CA GLU A 68 -7.15 0.69 2.03
C GLU A 68 -6.28 0.67 3.27
N LYS A 69 -5.55 -0.43 3.41
CA LYS A 69 -4.48 -0.60 4.38
C LYS A 69 -3.19 -0.88 3.64
N VAL A 70 -2.10 -0.21 4.05
CA VAL A 70 -0.78 -0.41 3.46
C VAL A 70 0.18 -0.99 4.49
N ASP A 71 0.76 -2.13 4.14
CA ASP A 71 1.83 -2.78 4.90
C ASP A 71 3.14 -2.69 4.12
N PHE A 72 4.24 -2.42 4.83
CA PHE A 72 5.59 -2.38 4.28
C PHE A 72 6.41 -3.52 4.86
N ASN A 73 7.17 -4.22 4.02
CA ASN A 73 8.14 -5.22 4.44
C ASN A 73 9.47 -4.97 3.75
N ILE A 74 10.57 -4.99 4.51
CA ILE A 74 11.92 -4.78 3.99
C ILE A 74 12.77 -5.93 4.53
N GLU A 75 13.22 -6.78 3.63
CA GLU A 75 13.97 -7.99 3.96
C GLU A 75 15.39 -7.86 3.45
N HIS A 76 16.39 -8.05 4.31
CA HIS A 76 17.78 -8.18 3.87
C HIS A 76 17.92 -9.50 3.09
N SER A 77 18.21 -9.41 1.79
CA SER A 77 18.31 -10.57 0.90
C SER A 77 19.74 -11.09 0.72
N GLY A 78 20.72 -10.41 1.33
CA GLY A 78 22.11 -10.84 1.38
C GLY A 78 23.08 -9.76 0.91
N TYR A 79 24.21 -10.19 0.35
CA TYR A 79 25.27 -9.30 -0.10
C TYR A 79 25.56 -9.49 -1.58
N ARG A 80 25.75 -8.40 -2.33
CA ARG A 80 26.38 -8.43 -3.64
C ARG A 80 27.81 -7.91 -3.56
N LYS A 81 28.70 -8.59 -4.29
CA LYS A 81 30.06 -8.10 -4.54
C LYS A 81 30.05 -7.28 -5.82
N TYR A 82 30.24 -5.97 -5.70
CA TYR A 82 30.51 -5.11 -6.84
C TYR A 82 31.95 -4.63 -6.75
N SER A 83 32.71 -4.78 -7.84
CA SER A 83 34.12 -4.38 -7.89
C SER A 83 34.34 -2.86 -8.03
N VAL A 84 33.25 -2.06 -8.03
CA VAL A 84 33.27 -0.64 -8.39
C VAL A 84 32.95 0.28 -7.20
N PHE A 85 32.50 -0.27 -6.07
CA PHE A 85 32.22 0.52 -4.85
C PHE A 85 33.40 0.51 -3.89
N LYS A 86 33.40 1.49 -2.98
CA LYS A 86 34.46 1.72 -1.99
C LYS A 86 34.57 0.57 -0.99
N SER A 87 33.44 -0.07 -0.69
CA SER A 87 33.35 -1.39 -0.07
C SER A 87 33.18 -2.46 -1.13
N ASP A 88 33.81 -3.62 -0.90
CA ASP A 88 33.67 -4.82 -1.73
C ASP A 88 32.31 -5.53 -1.53
N ARG A 89 31.41 -4.95 -0.72
CA ARG A 89 30.11 -5.52 -0.32
C ARG A 89 29.01 -4.47 -0.34
N ILE A 90 27.89 -4.81 -0.95
CA ILE A 90 26.64 -4.04 -0.92
C ILE A 90 25.58 -4.91 -0.25
N ASN A 91 24.85 -4.36 0.71
CA ASN A 91 23.65 -4.98 1.26
C ASN A 91 22.54 -4.92 0.21
N GLU A 92 21.94 -6.06 -0.12
CA GLU A 92 20.75 -6.12 -0.97
C GLU A 92 19.52 -6.30 -0.07
N TYR A 93 18.44 -5.62 -0.43
CA TYR A 93 17.14 -5.71 0.23
C TYR A 93 16.06 -6.04 -0.79
N ARG A 94 15.07 -6.83 -0.37
CA ARG A 94 13.79 -6.94 -1.04
C ARG A 94 12.78 -6.08 -0.30
N CYS A 95 12.26 -5.09 -1.00
CA CYS A 95 11.34 -4.11 -0.44
C CYS A 95 9.95 -4.37 -1.02
N TYR A 96 8.96 -4.60 -0.17
CA TYR A 96 7.60 -4.95 -0.52
C TYR A 96 6.62 -3.93 0.07
N ILE A 97 5.61 -3.61 -0.72
CA ILE A 97 4.45 -2.82 -0.35
C ILE A 97 3.24 -3.69 -0.63
N ILE A 98 2.43 -3.92 0.39
CA ILE A 98 1.18 -4.69 0.27
C ILE A 98 0.03 -3.73 0.54
N ILE A 99 -0.75 -3.45 -0.50
CA ILE A 99 -1.97 -2.65 -0.42
C ILE A 99 -3.14 -3.62 -0.34
N THR A 100 -3.80 -3.66 0.81
CA THR A 100 -5.01 -4.46 1.02
C THR A 100 -6.22 -3.55 0.91
N ARG A 101 -7.10 -3.84 -0.06
CA ARG A 101 -8.37 -3.13 -0.24
C ARG A 101 -9.52 -4.02 0.17
N TYR A 102 -10.41 -3.51 1.01
CA TYR A 102 -11.50 -4.30 1.57
C TYR A 102 -12.77 -3.46 1.75
N ALA A 103 -13.93 -4.12 1.74
CA ALA A 103 -15.24 -3.48 1.90
C ALA A 103 -15.93 -3.94 3.19
N THR A 104 -16.49 -2.99 3.93
CA THR A 104 -17.38 -3.24 5.08
C THR A 104 -18.74 -2.56 4.87
N ILE A 105 -19.74 -2.97 5.65
CA ILE A 105 -21.11 -2.43 5.57
C ILE A 105 -21.52 -1.86 6.93
N ASP A 106 -22.19 -0.70 6.94
CA ASP A 106 -22.76 -0.03 8.12
C ASP A 106 -21.77 0.05 9.30
N ASP A 107 -20.57 0.56 9.03
CA ASP A 107 -19.46 0.67 10.01
C ASP A 107 -19.11 -0.64 10.74
N SER A 108 -19.54 -1.78 10.20
CA SER A 108 -19.23 -3.09 10.77
C SER A 108 -17.75 -3.41 10.61
N LYS A 109 -17.26 -4.25 11.52
CA LYS A 109 -15.92 -4.84 11.42
C LYS A 109 -15.86 -6.04 10.47
N GLN A 110 -17.01 -6.45 9.92
CA GLN A 110 -17.07 -7.58 9.01
C GLN A 110 -16.63 -7.14 7.61
N VAL A 111 -15.72 -7.91 7.05
CA VAL A 111 -15.20 -7.71 5.70
C VAL A 111 -15.95 -8.62 4.74
N TYR A 112 -16.61 -8.04 3.74
CA TYR A 112 -17.44 -8.77 2.78
C TYR A 112 -16.71 -9.14 1.50
N ASN A 113 -15.64 -8.42 1.16
CA ASN A 113 -14.67 -8.84 0.15
C ASN A 113 -13.31 -8.18 0.41
N THR A 114 -12.26 -8.76 -0.18
CA THR A 114 -10.89 -8.27 -0.06
C THR A 114 -10.12 -8.54 -1.34
N THR A 115 -9.21 -7.65 -1.69
CA THR A 115 -8.18 -7.87 -2.70
C THR A 115 -6.86 -7.27 -2.24
N LYS A 116 -5.75 -7.71 -2.83
CA LYS A 116 -4.40 -7.26 -2.51
C LYS A 116 -3.65 -6.89 -3.79
N LYS A 117 -2.85 -5.84 -3.69
CA LYS A 117 -1.83 -5.45 -4.66
C LYS A 117 -0.49 -5.50 -3.94
N GLU A 118 0.48 -6.20 -4.52
CA GLU A 118 1.86 -6.23 -4.03
C GLU A 118 2.75 -5.53 -5.04
N ILE A 119 3.52 -4.54 -4.56
CA ILE A 119 4.55 -3.85 -5.32
C ILE A 119 5.88 -4.17 -4.66
N SER A 120 6.89 -4.53 -5.45
CA SER A 120 8.22 -4.87 -4.93
C SER A 120 9.33 -4.20 -5.71
N TYR A 121 10.43 -3.92 -5.00
CA TYR A 121 11.65 -3.32 -5.51
C TYR A 121 12.87 -4.03 -4.90
N LEU A 122 14.01 -3.95 -5.58
CA LEU A 122 15.30 -4.16 -4.94
C LEU A 122 15.78 -2.85 -4.32
N GLY A 123 16.38 -2.96 -3.13
CA GLY A 123 17.07 -1.88 -2.46
C GLY A 123 18.52 -2.24 -2.21
N TYR A 124 19.39 -1.23 -2.11
CA TYR A 124 20.81 -1.40 -1.90
C TYR A 124 21.33 -0.42 -0.85
N GLU A 125 22.28 -0.86 -0.03
CA GLU A 125 23.01 0.00 0.91
C GLU A 125 24.51 -0.34 0.82
N ASP A 126 25.34 0.68 0.79
CA ASP A 126 26.79 0.50 0.91
C ASP A 126 27.13 -0.06 2.30
N ASN A 127 27.84 -1.18 2.33
CA ASN A 127 28.20 -1.86 3.58
C ASN A 127 29.52 -1.34 4.18
N ASP A 128 30.14 -0.29 3.63
CA ASP A 128 31.26 0.41 4.28
C ASP A 128 30.75 1.13 5.56
N PRO A 129 31.28 0.82 6.76
CA PRO A 129 30.90 1.53 7.99
C PRO A 129 31.26 3.03 7.98
N ASN A 130 32.10 3.48 7.05
CA ASN A 130 32.45 4.88 6.83
C ASN A 130 31.65 5.51 5.68
N SER A 131 30.75 4.76 5.03
CA SER A 131 29.89 5.31 4.00
C SER A 131 28.97 6.35 4.58
N THR A 132 28.80 7.44 3.83
CA THR A 132 27.77 8.45 4.10
C THR A 132 26.56 8.29 3.18
N GLU A 133 26.59 7.30 2.27
CA GLU A 133 25.50 7.03 1.35
C GLU A 133 24.36 6.34 2.08
N GLY A 134 23.14 6.81 1.85
CA GLY A 134 21.93 6.17 2.36
C GLY A 134 21.51 5.01 1.47
N ALA A 135 20.73 4.08 2.02
CA ALA A 135 20.13 3.03 1.22
C ALA A 135 19.19 3.62 0.15
N TYR A 136 19.20 3.04 -1.05
CA TYR A 136 18.39 3.48 -2.18
C TYR A 136 17.59 2.32 -2.77
N LEU A 137 16.41 2.63 -3.30
CA LEU A 137 15.64 1.71 -4.14
C LEU A 137 16.13 1.81 -5.58
N GLU A 138 16.20 0.68 -6.26
CA GLU A 138 16.40 0.60 -7.72
C GLU A 138 15.04 0.62 -8.41
N PRO A 139 14.58 1.75 -8.96
CA PRO A 139 13.21 1.89 -9.48
C PRO A 139 12.94 0.93 -10.65
N ASP A 140 13.98 0.67 -11.47
CA ASP A 140 13.88 -0.20 -12.65
C ASP A 140 13.65 -1.68 -12.30
N THR A 141 13.67 -2.02 -11.01
CA THR A 141 13.37 -3.38 -10.52
C THR A 141 11.92 -3.56 -10.07
N GLU A 142 11.07 -2.55 -10.27
CA GLU A 142 9.66 -2.60 -9.89
C GLU A 142 8.97 -3.86 -10.46
N LYS A 143 8.28 -4.57 -9.57
CA LYS A 143 7.32 -5.60 -9.95
C LYS A 143 6.01 -5.37 -9.23
N CYS A 144 4.91 -5.41 -9.98
CA CYS A 144 3.56 -5.31 -9.46
C CYS A 144 2.80 -6.61 -9.71
N SER A 145 2.10 -7.10 -8.69
CA SER A 145 1.21 -8.26 -8.81
C SER A 145 -0.07 -8.03 -8.00
N TYR A 146 -1.11 -8.80 -8.33
CA TYR A 146 -2.41 -8.70 -7.71
C TYR A 146 -2.89 -10.08 -7.25
N SER A 147 -3.65 -10.11 -6.17
CA SER A 147 -4.41 -11.29 -5.79
C SER A 147 -5.66 -11.44 -6.66
N GLU A 148 -6.50 -12.41 -6.32
CA GLU A 148 -7.87 -12.48 -6.84
C GLU A 148 -8.61 -11.13 -6.68
N ASN A 149 -9.54 -10.88 -7.60
CA ASN A 149 -10.34 -9.66 -7.67
C ASN A 149 -9.56 -8.37 -7.95
N GLU A 150 -8.42 -8.44 -8.66
CA GLU A 150 -7.63 -7.29 -9.14
C GLU A 150 -8.50 -6.14 -9.68
N SER A 151 -9.58 -6.47 -10.40
CA SER A 151 -10.49 -5.48 -10.98
C SER A 151 -11.07 -4.46 -9.98
N TYR A 152 -11.05 -4.76 -8.68
CA TYR A 152 -11.45 -3.79 -7.66
C TYR A 152 -10.49 -2.60 -7.55
N PHE A 153 -9.20 -2.77 -7.93
CA PHE A 153 -8.24 -1.67 -7.95
C PHE A 153 -8.59 -0.59 -8.96
N SER A 154 -9.23 -0.96 -10.08
CA SER A 154 -9.68 -0.05 -11.14
C SER A 154 -11.18 0.25 -11.12
N ASN A 155 -11.99 -0.48 -10.34
CA ASN A 155 -13.44 -0.33 -10.31
C ASN A 155 -14.03 -0.54 -8.91
N TYR A 156 -14.19 0.55 -8.17
CA TYR A 156 -14.82 0.55 -6.84
C TYR A 156 -16.28 0.08 -6.89
N SER A 157 -17.03 0.43 -7.93
CA SER A 157 -18.44 0.04 -8.03
C SER A 157 -18.64 -1.47 -8.11
N LYS A 158 -17.73 -2.18 -8.79
CA LYS A 158 -17.74 -3.65 -8.82
C LYS A 158 -17.52 -4.23 -7.42
N GLN A 159 -16.57 -3.68 -6.67
CA GLN A 159 -16.31 -4.10 -5.29
C GLN A 159 -17.51 -3.87 -4.37
N VAL A 160 -18.20 -2.74 -4.53
CA VAL A 160 -19.44 -2.44 -3.78
C VAL A 160 -20.52 -3.45 -4.10
N GLN A 161 -20.78 -3.70 -5.38
CA GLN A 161 -21.84 -4.62 -5.81
C GLN A 161 -21.62 -6.03 -5.24
N ASP A 162 -20.40 -6.52 -5.32
CA ASP A 162 -20.03 -7.84 -4.78
C ASP A 162 -20.16 -7.86 -3.24
N ALA A 163 -19.80 -6.77 -2.54
CA ALA A 163 -19.97 -6.68 -1.08
C ALA A 163 -21.45 -6.70 -0.66
N CYS A 164 -22.32 -5.94 -1.34
CA CYS A 164 -23.76 -5.96 -1.07
C CYS A 164 -24.37 -7.34 -1.33
N TYR A 165 -23.96 -7.97 -2.42
CA TYR A 165 -24.41 -9.32 -2.76
C TYR A 165 -24.00 -10.31 -1.66
N ASN A 166 -22.73 -10.31 -1.24
CA ASN A 166 -22.23 -11.19 -0.17
C ASN A 166 -22.96 -10.96 1.17
N TYR A 167 -23.26 -9.71 1.52
CA TYR A 167 -24.06 -9.42 2.70
C TYR A 167 -25.50 -9.94 2.61
N SER A 168 -26.12 -9.87 1.43
CA SER A 168 -27.49 -10.33 1.22
C SER A 168 -27.67 -11.85 1.36
N ILE A 169 -26.63 -12.63 1.04
CA ILE A 169 -26.65 -14.10 1.14
C ILE A 169 -26.26 -14.63 2.52
N GLU A 170 -25.55 -13.84 3.32
CA GLU A 170 -25.13 -14.22 4.69
C GLU A 170 -26.20 -13.94 5.75
N LYS A 171 -27.30 -13.27 5.38
CA LYS A 171 -28.49 -13.08 6.22
C LYS A 171 -29.40 -14.31 6.23
#